data_AF-A0A842UHC1-F1
#
_entry.id   AF-A0A842UHC1-F1
#
_cell.length_a   1.000
_cell.length_b   1.000
_cell.length_c   1.000
_cell.angle_alpha   90.00
_cell.angle_beta   90.00
_cell.angle_gamma   90.00
#
_symmetry.space_group_name_H-M   'P 1'
#
loop_
_entity.id
_entity.type
_entity.pdbx_description
1 polymer ?
#
loop_
_entity_poly.entity_id
_entity_poly.type
_entity_poly.pdbx_seq_one_letter_code
_entity_poly.pdbx_strand_id
1 'polypeptide(L)'
;MTEIKFRKGEFHTLRAIHDIRVTLDGEPTTIQEDDVIEYDGHILIIDGARYRLGTLKGAVKKGWFVPPEDTGSSYVAESAVGKMRPADMTKSDRKESDFSLVTVQDEERVVGHFQGEKKPLRETSSLTVNKVAADSSDGVVIARMSKPSKNDFKVETGLESQKIQREANRGTVKEIVVPETQVVGRAGQNIDDVFPDAASSGDHYPLPKVTDEETGESREAATRLAAERRRQRILEAGGTPEEIQDEGWVGKAAIPEERKDSAEEAEESDFIRTDVGIDWDLSPHWRKRAKLACERYGSSDQILESIIKVEQEGVGNFIREFIERKKLEEESAVEEPEVEEPEVEETPVGVVDEEQEIVEALDS
;
A
#
# COMPACT_ATOMS: atom_id res chain seq x y z
N MET A 1 -16.06 7.41 20.26
CA MET A 1 -15.37 6.12 20.18
C MET A 1 -14.45 5.97 21.36
N THR A 2 -14.64 4.92 22.14
CA THR A 2 -13.74 4.53 23.23
C THR A 2 -12.38 4.15 22.66
N GLU A 3 -11.31 4.72 23.18
CA GLU A 3 -9.95 4.40 22.73
C GLU A 3 -9.55 3.00 23.24
N ILE A 4 -9.51 2.02 22.34
CA ILE A 4 -9.10 0.65 22.66
C ILE A 4 -7.56 0.60 22.75
N LYS A 5 -7.04 0.24 23.93
CA LYS A 5 -5.60 0.08 24.17
C LYS A 5 -5.16 -1.35 23.93
N PHE A 6 -4.68 -1.62 22.72
CA PHE A 6 -4.13 -2.93 22.35
C PHE A 6 -2.89 -3.32 23.16
N ARG A 7 -2.89 -4.54 23.70
CA ARG A 7 -1.73 -5.20 24.30
C ARG A 7 -1.45 -6.50 23.54
N LYS A 8 -0.18 -6.77 23.24
CA LYS A 8 0.21 -7.98 22.50
C LYS A 8 -0.25 -9.23 23.26
N GLY A 9 -1.01 -10.11 22.60
CA GLY A 9 -1.61 -11.30 23.19
C GLY A 9 -2.98 -11.11 23.84
N GLU A 10 -3.50 -9.88 23.95
CA GLU A 10 -4.85 -9.60 24.42
C GLU A 10 -5.77 -9.34 23.22
N PHE A 11 -6.54 -10.35 22.84
CA PHE A 11 -7.44 -10.27 21.69
C PHE A 11 -8.72 -9.53 22.05
N HIS A 12 -9.04 -8.49 21.28
CA HIS A 12 -10.31 -7.79 21.35
C HIS A 12 -11.21 -8.23 20.19
N THR A 13 -12.45 -8.57 20.51
CA THR A 13 -13.48 -8.85 19.51
C THR A 13 -13.98 -7.54 18.92
N LEU A 14 -13.91 -7.40 17.61
CA LEU A 14 -14.33 -6.22 16.87
C LEU A 14 -15.25 -6.63 15.73
N ARG A 15 -16.21 -5.76 15.40
CA ARG A 15 -17.15 -5.89 14.30
C ARG A 15 -16.81 -4.88 13.20
N ALA A 16 -16.81 -5.32 11.94
CA ALA A 16 -16.64 -4.43 10.79
C ALA A 16 -17.92 -3.61 10.56
N ILE A 17 -17.78 -2.30 10.33
CA ILE A 17 -18.95 -1.41 10.03
C ILE A 17 -19.30 -1.41 8.53
N HIS A 18 -18.39 -1.82 7.66
CA HIS A 18 -18.58 -1.84 6.21
C HIS A 18 -17.65 -2.88 5.58
N ASP A 19 -17.81 -3.13 4.29
CA ASP A 19 -16.93 -4.01 3.52
C ASP A 19 -15.50 -3.44 3.44
N ILE A 20 -14.55 -4.14 4.07
CA ILE A 20 -13.15 -3.73 4.13
C ILE A 20 -12.30 -4.72 3.36
N ARG A 21 -11.59 -4.22 2.33
CA ARG A 21 -10.60 -5.01 1.60
C ARG A 21 -9.26 -4.98 2.33
N VAL A 22 -8.79 -6.15 2.74
CA VAL A 22 -7.52 -6.36 3.45
C VAL A 22 -6.68 -7.35 2.67
N THR A 23 -5.37 -7.11 2.57
CA THR A 23 -4.46 -8.08 1.96
C THR A 23 -3.94 -9.04 3.03
N LEU A 24 -4.34 -10.31 2.96
CA LEU A 24 -3.91 -11.38 3.85
C LEU A 24 -2.92 -12.27 3.08
N ASP A 25 -1.68 -12.40 3.57
CA ASP A 25 -0.63 -13.22 2.95
C ASP A 25 -0.41 -12.99 1.44
N GLY A 26 -0.68 -11.76 0.98
CA GLY A 26 -0.54 -11.36 -0.42
C GLY A 26 -1.83 -11.48 -1.25
N GLU A 27 -2.88 -12.10 -0.71
CA GLU A 27 -4.17 -12.23 -1.38
C GLU A 27 -5.18 -11.18 -0.87
N PRO A 28 -5.90 -10.50 -1.77
CA PRO A 28 -6.94 -9.56 -1.37
C PRO A 28 -8.15 -10.32 -0.82
N THR A 29 -8.39 -10.19 0.48
CA THR A 29 -9.57 -10.72 1.18
C THR A 29 -10.52 -9.57 1.51
N THR A 30 -11.82 -9.82 1.43
CA THR A 30 -12.84 -8.83 1.82
C THR A 30 -13.51 -9.30 3.11
N ILE A 31 -13.42 -8.48 4.15
CA ILE A 31 -14.17 -8.65 5.40
C ILE A 31 -15.50 -7.94 5.20
N GLN A 32 -16.62 -8.64 5.36
CA GLN A 32 -17.95 -8.09 5.10
C GLN A 32 -18.41 -7.20 6.25
N GLU A 33 -19.37 -6.31 5.96
CA GLU A 33 -20.12 -5.61 7.00
C GLU A 33 -20.68 -6.59 8.05
N ASP A 34 -20.61 -6.21 9.33
CA ASP A 34 -21.01 -7.00 10.50
C ASP A 34 -20.16 -8.25 10.80
N ASP A 35 -19.10 -8.55 10.03
CA ASP A 35 -18.19 -9.64 10.38
C ASP A 35 -17.47 -9.37 11.70
N VAL A 36 -17.39 -10.42 12.52
CA VAL A 36 -16.74 -10.40 13.83
C VAL A 36 -15.34 -11.01 13.72
N ILE A 37 -14.34 -10.22 14.10
CA ILE A 37 -12.93 -10.59 14.09
C ILE A 37 -12.32 -10.46 15.49
N GLU A 38 -11.24 -11.19 15.77
CA GLU A 38 -10.44 -10.98 16.98
C GLU A 38 -9.10 -10.34 16.63
N TYR A 39 -8.71 -9.30 17.34
CA TYR A 39 -7.48 -8.55 17.04
C TYR A 39 -6.75 -8.08 18.29
N ASP A 40 -5.45 -8.39 18.40
CA ASP A 40 -4.61 -8.03 19.56
C ASP A 40 -3.72 -6.78 19.32
N GLY A 41 -3.89 -6.12 18.18
CA GLY A 41 -3.02 -5.02 17.74
C GLY A 41 -1.91 -5.42 16.76
N HIS A 42 -1.65 -6.71 16.56
CA HIS A 42 -0.65 -7.23 15.62
C HIS A 42 -1.13 -8.45 14.82
N ILE A 43 -1.93 -9.31 15.45
CA ILE A 43 -2.46 -10.57 14.92
C ILE A 43 -3.97 -10.41 14.82
N LEU A 44 -4.48 -10.66 13.61
CA LEU A 44 -5.88 -10.78 13.27
C LEU A 44 -6.26 -12.26 13.25
N ILE A 45 -7.36 -12.62 13.90
CA ILE A 45 -7.98 -13.93 13.80
C ILE A 45 -9.32 -13.78 13.08
N ILE A 46 -9.44 -14.43 11.93
CA ILE A 46 -10.66 -14.52 11.13
C ILE A 46 -10.84 -15.98 10.73
N ASP A 47 -12.05 -16.52 10.94
CA ASP A 47 -12.37 -17.94 10.70
C ASP A 47 -11.40 -18.94 11.36
N GLY A 48 -10.80 -18.57 12.49
CA GLY A 48 -9.81 -19.37 13.21
C GLY A 48 -8.38 -19.32 12.65
N ALA A 49 -8.18 -18.72 11.47
CA ALA A 49 -6.86 -18.51 10.89
C ALA A 49 -6.20 -17.24 11.45
N ARG A 50 -4.87 -17.28 11.65
CA ARG A 50 -4.09 -16.20 12.28
C ARG A 50 -3.24 -15.46 11.24
N TYR A 51 -3.49 -14.17 11.08
CA TYR A 51 -2.81 -13.31 10.12
C TYR A 51 -2.06 -12.19 10.82
N ARG A 52 -0.84 -11.88 10.39
CA ARG A 52 -0.03 -10.80 10.98
C ARG A 52 -0.30 -9.48 10.26
N LEU A 53 -1.11 -8.61 10.86
CA LEU A 53 -1.58 -7.39 10.20
C LEU A 53 -1.55 -6.15 11.11
N GLY A 54 -0.35 -5.62 11.36
CA GLY A 54 -0.17 -4.44 12.23
C GLY A 54 -0.77 -3.14 11.67
N THR A 55 -1.05 -3.07 10.36
CA THR A 55 -1.67 -1.91 9.71
C THR A 55 -3.13 -1.71 10.12
N LEU A 56 -3.80 -2.76 10.62
CA LEU A 56 -5.21 -2.71 11.03
C LEU A 56 -5.45 -1.76 12.21
N LYS A 57 -4.43 -1.47 13.01
CA LYS A 57 -4.51 -0.50 14.11
C LYS A 57 -4.97 0.89 13.64
N GLY A 58 -4.57 1.29 12.43
CA GLY A 58 -5.04 2.53 11.81
C GLY A 58 -6.52 2.48 11.43
N ALA A 59 -7.00 1.33 10.96
CA ALA A 59 -8.41 1.12 10.62
C ALA A 59 -9.31 1.16 11.87
N VAL A 60 -8.88 0.53 12.98
CA VAL A 60 -9.62 0.62 14.26
C VAL A 60 -9.65 2.06 14.77
N LYS A 61 -8.54 2.80 14.71
CA LYS A 61 -8.50 4.21 15.13
C LYS A 61 -9.41 5.11 14.28
N LYS A 62 -9.57 4.78 12.99
CA LYS A 62 -10.51 5.44 12.07
C LYS A 62 -11.96 4.97 12.25
N GLY A 63 -12.23 4.03 13.14
CA GLY A 63 -13.57 3.51 13.38
C GLY A 63 -14.10 2.63 12.26
N TRP A 64 -13.24 1.93 11.51
CA TRP A 64 -13.70 0.92 10.56
C TRP A 64 -14.16 -0.37 11.25
N PHE A 65 -13.60 -0.61 12.44
CA PHE A 65 -13.96 -1.71 13.33
C PHE A 65 -14.35 -1.13 14.69
N VAL A 66 -15.43 -1.65 15.26
CA VAL A 66 -15.99 -1.21 16.54
C VAL A 66 -16.25 -2.40 17.46
N PRO A 67 -16.27 -2.21 18.78
CA PRO A 67 -16.73 -3.27 19.68
C PRO A 67 -18.12 -3.75 19.27
N PRO A 68 -18.43 -5.06 19.41
CA PRO A 68 -19.74 -5.60 19.05
C PRO A 68 -20.90 -4.99 19.85
N GLU A 69 -20.60 -4.39 21.01
CA GLU A 69 -21.56 -3.67 21.85
C GLU A 69 -21.96 -2.29 21.27
N ASP A 70 -21.18 -1.73 20.35
CA ASP A 70 -21.47 -0.42 19.74
C ASP A 70 -22.40 -0.60 18.53
N THR A 71 -23.69 -0.35 18.74
CA THR A 71 -24.72 -0.34 17.68
C THR A 71 -24.96 1.05 17.09
N GLY A 72 -24.35 2.11 17.66
CA GLY A 72 -24.63 3.49 17.30
C GLY A 72 -23.64 4.11 16.32
N SER A 73 -22.45 3.52 16.19
CA SER A 73 -21.44 4.00 15.27
C SER A 73 -21.78 3.65 13.81
N SER A 74 -22.07 4.68 13.01
CA SER A 74 -22.15 4.57 11.55
C SER A 74 -20.88 5.13 10.92
N TYR A 75 -20.37 4.49 9.87
CA TYR A 75 -19.21 4.98 9.14
C TYR A 75 -19.56 6.28 8.41
N VAL A 76 -18.99 7.39 8.87
CA VAL A 76 -19.02 8.65 8.13
C VAL A 76 -17.74 8.72 7.31
N ALA A 77 -17.87 8.55 6.00
CA ALA A 77 -16.74 8.71 5.10
C ALA A 77 -16.17 10.13 5.27
N GLU A 78 -15.01 10.23 5.92
CA GLU A 78 -14.23 11.46 5.86
C GLU A 78 -13.84 11.65 4.41
N SER A 79 -14.50 12.60 3.74
CA SER A 79 -14.06 13.04 2.42
C SER A 79 -12.60 13.41 2.59
N ALA A 80 -11.72 12.74 1.85
CA ALA A 80 -10.30 13.01 1.92
C ALA A 80 -10.15 14.49 1.56
N VAL A 81 -9.94 15.33 2.58
CA VAL A 81 -9.55 16.73 2.39
C VAL A 81 -8.12 16.67 1.91
N GLY A 82 -7.99 16.24 0.65
CA GLY A 82 -6.75 16.24 -0.08
C GLY A 82 -6.33 17.68 -0.11
N LYS A 83 -5.32 18.02 0.68
CA LYS A 83 -4.58 19.27 0.52
C LYS A 83 -4.00 19.21 -0.89
N MET A 84 -4.78 19.65 -1.88
CA MET A 84 -4.34 19.74 -3.27
C MET A 84 -3.14 20.68 -3.27
N ARG A 85 -1.96 20.11 -3.48
CA ARG A 85 -0.77 20.91 -3.74
C ARG A 85 -0.91 21.47 -5.16
N PRO A 86 -0.88 22.79 -5.36
CA PRO A 86 -0.77 23.34 -6.71
C PRO A 86 0.50 22.79 -7.36
N ALA A 87 0.39 22.34 -8.61
CA ALA A 87 1.46 21.68 -9.35
C ALA A 87 2.70 22.57 -9.58
N ASP A 88 2.55 23.89 -9.47
CA ASP A 88 3.54 24.87 -9.91
C ASP A 88 4.39 25.50 -8.80
N MET A 89 4.34 25.02 -7.55
CA MET A 89 5.16 25.63 -6.49
C MET A 89 6.61 25.14 -6.49
N THR A 90 7.45 25.84 -7.27
CA THR A 90 8.92 25.77 -7.26
C THR A 90 9.51 26.37 -5.97
N LYS A 91 9.66 25.50 -4.96
CA LYS A 91 10.68 25.44 -3.90
C LYS A 91 11.04 26.64 -2.99
N SER A 92 10.62 27.90 -3.17
CA SER A 92 11.18 28.98 -2.32
C SER A 92 10.22 29.74 -1.40
N ASP A 93 8.93 29.90 -1.70
CA ASP A 93 8.03 30.64 -0.81
C ASP A 93 7.04 29.75 -0.07
N ARG A 94 7.56 29.10 0.98
CA ARG A 94 6.79 28.40 2.02
C ARG A 94 6.13 29.43 2.95
N LYS A 95 4.96 29.93 2.57
CA LYS A 95 3.97 30.37 3.56
C LYS A 95 2.78 29.43 3.43
N GLU A 96 2.45 28.76 4.53
CA GLU A 96 1.22 27.98 4.68
C GLU A 96 0.04 28.95 4.51
N SER A 97 -0.41 29.15 3.27
CA SER A 97 -1.67 29.82 3.03
C SER A 97 -2.78 28.80 3.31
N ASP A 98 -3.50 29.04 4.41
CA ASP A 98 -4.74 28.37 4.73
C ASP A 98 -5.75 28.63 3.61
N PHE A 99 -5.76 27.75 2.61
CA PHE A 99 -6.85 27.67 1.66
C PHE A 99 -8.04 27.04 2.38
N SER A 100 -8.86 27.87 3.03
CA SER A 100 -10.22 27.47 3.38
C SER A 100 -10.97 27.24 2.07
N LEU A 101 -11.36 25.99 1.80
CA LEU A 101 -12.34 25.71 0.76
C LEU A 101 -13.63 26.43 1.11
N VAL A 102 -13.85 27.58 0.49
CA VAL A 102 -15.16 28.22 0.47
C VAL A 102 -16.02 27.35 -0.43
N THR A 103 -16.92 26.58 0.18
CA THR A 103 -18.01 25.93 -0.55
C THR A 103 -18.84 27.03 -1.20
N VAL A 104 -18.68 27.19 -2.51
CA VAL A 104 -19.53 28.07 -3.31
C VAL A 104 -20.91 27.44 -3.31
N GLN A 105 -21.83 28.03 -2.53
CA GLN A 105 -23.26 27.81 -2.78
C GLN A 105 -23.55 28.41 -4.15
N ASP A 106 -24.21 27.62 -5.01
CA ASP A 106 -24.63 28.00 -6.36
C ASP A 106 -25.58 29.20 -6.31
N GLU A 107 -25.04 30.41 -6.19
CA GLU A 107 -25.74 31.63 -6.56
C GLU A 107 -25.46 31.87 -8.05
N GLU A 108 -26.49 31.72 -8.88
CA GLU A 108 -26.52 32.03 -10.31
C GLU A 108 -25.95 33.43 -10.59
N ARG A 109 -24.65 33.54 -10.76
CA ARG A 109 -24.00 34.80 -11.12
C ARG A 109 -24.04 34.94 -12.62
N VAL A 110 -24.97 35.78 -13.10
CA VAL A 110 -25.09 36.20 -14.51
C VAL A 110 -23.76 36.79 -14.98
N VAL A 111 -23.01 35.99 -15.73
CA VAL A 111 -21.77 36.41 -16.39
C VAL A 111 -22.11 37.26 -17.63
N GLY A 112 -22.02 38.59 -17.44
CA GLY A 112 -21.56 39.56 -18.43
C GLY A 112 -22.39 39.76 -19.72
N HIS A 113 -23.02 40.92 -19.84
CA HIS A 113 -23.43 41.48 -21.12
C HIS A 113 -22.18 41.97 -21.89
N PHE A 114 -21.86 41.34 -23.02
CA PHE A 114 -20.74 41.73 -23.88
C PHE A 114 -21.14 42.95 -24.72
N GLN A 115 -20.81 44.15 -24.24
CA GLN A 115 -20.99 45.39 -25.00
C GLN A 115 -19.80 45.57 -25.95
N GLY A 116 -19.92 45.01 -27.16
CA GLY A 116 -18.90 45.11 -28.20
C GLY A 116 -18.82 46.51 -28.81
N GLU A 117 -17.79 47.28 -28.45
CA GLU A 117 -17.38 48.45 -29.22
C GLU A 117 -16.65 48.01 -30.51
N LYS A 118 -17.23 48.42 -31.65
CA LYS A 118 -16.72 48.16 -33.00
C LYS A 118 -15.45 48.98 -33.24
N LYS A 119 -14.30 48.32 -33.41
CA LYS A 119 -13.13 48.90 -34.10
C LYS A 119 -13.18 48.56 -35.60
N PRO A 120 -12.92 49.51 -36.50
CA PRO A 120 -13.04 49.29 -37.94
C PRO A 120 -11.89 48.44 -38.52
N LEU A 121 -12.33 47.60 -39.46
CA LEU A 121 -11.60 46.73 -40.39
C LEU A 121 -10.29 47.33 -40.92
N ARG A 122 -9.24 46.50 -40.93
CA ARG A 122 -8.15 46.59 -41.89
C ARG A 122 -8.25 45.36 -42.80
N GLU A 123 -8.55 45.62 -44.06
CA GLU A 123 -8.68 44.63 -45.13
C GLU A 123 -7.32 44.03 -45.49
N THR A 124 -7.21 42.70 -45.57
CA THR A 124 -6.37 42.01 -46.55
C THR A 124 -6.91 40.59 -46.82
N SER A 125 -7.46 40.42 -48.04
CA SER A 125 -7.35 39.24 -48.93
C SER A 125 -7.47 37.84 -48.31
N SER A 126 -8.63 37.18 -48.45
CA SER A 126 -9.00 36.28 -49.57
C SER A 126 -8.45 34.86 -49.44
N LEU A 127 -9.30 33.92 -49.00
CA LEU A 127 -9.33 32.55 -49.54
C LEU A 127 -10.69 31.91 -49.29
N THR A 128 -11.06 31.12 -50.28
CA THR A 128 -12.41 30.85 -50.76
C THR A 128 -12.89 29.48 -50.26
N VAL A 129 -14.14 29.44 -49.77
CA VAL A 129 -15.18 28.42 -50.01
C VAL A 129 -14.83 26.94 -49.77
N ASN A 130 -15.53 26.32 -48.81
CA ASN A 130 -16.50 25.27 -49.16
C ASN A 130 -17.60 25.17 -48.10
N LYS A 131 -18.82 25.43 -48.56
CA LYS A 131 -20.09 25.37 -47.84
C LYS A 131 -20.77 24.09 -48.32
N VAL A 132 -20.90 23.09 -47.46
CA VAL A 132 -21.85 21.99 -47.67
C VAL A 132 -22.91 22.14 -46.59
N ALA A 133 -24.11 22.44 -47.06
CA ALA A 133 -25.33 22.45 -46.27
C ALA A 133 -25.84 21.01 -46.13
N ALA A 134 -26.24 20.65 -44.92
CA ALA A 134 -27.24 19.63 -44.68
C ALA A 134 -27.92 19.95 -43.34
N ASP A 135 -29.21 20.28 -43.44
CA ASP A 135 -30.12 20.44 -42.32
C ASP A 135 -30.28 19.11 -41.57
N SER A 136 -30.14 19.13 -40.24
CA SER A 136 -30.86 18.22 -39.37
C SER A 136 -30.90 18.78 -37.95
N SER A 137 -32.08 18.66 -37.35
CA SER A 137 -32.47 19.07 -36.02
C SER A 137 -31.76 18.31 -34.89
N ASP A 138 -31.81 18.91 -33.70
CA ASP A 138 -31.44 18.40 -32.37
C ASP A 138 -29.96 18.39 -31.96
N GLY A 139 -29.71 19.03 -30.81
CA GLY A 139 -28.50 18.91 -30.01
C GLY A 139 -27.75 20.23 -29.79
N VAL A 140 -27.92 20.84 -28.61
CA VAL A 140 -27.00 21.88 -28.11
C VAL A 140 -25.68 21.20 -27.75
N VAL A 141 -24.66 21.40 -28.57
CA VAL A 141 -23.29 20.93 -28.33
C VAL A 141 -22.63 21.82 -27.27
N ILE A 142 -22.63 21.38 -26.01
CA ILE A 142 -21.81 21.98 -24.95
C ILE A 142 -20.40 21.37 -25.07
N ALA A 143 -19.42 22.22 -25.39
CA ALA A 143 -17.99 21.96 -25.44
C ALA A 143 -17.47 21.02 -26.57
N ARG A 144 -16.96 21.63 -27.64
CA ARG A 144 -15.90 21.02 -28.46
C ARG A 144 -14.60 21.05 -27.64
N MET A 145 -14.14 19.89 -27.16
CA MET A 145 -12.77 19.75 -26.67
C MET A 145 -11.80 19.98 -27.84
N SER A 146 -11.15 21.14 -27.83
CA SER A 146 -10.04 21.44 -28.73
C SER A 146 -8.91 20.45 -28.45
N LYS A 147 -8.52 19.66 -29.45
CA LYS A 147 -7.33 18.80 -29.37
C LYS A 147 -6.13 19.71 -29.09
N PRO A 148 -5.25 19.38 -28.12
CA PRO A 148 -4.06 20.17 -27.88
C PRO A 148 -3.22 20.24 -29.15
N SER A 149 -2.91 21.46 -29.57
CA SER A 149 -1.93 21.75 -30.60
C SER A 149 -0.64 21.04 -30.24
N LYS A 150 -0.07 20.32 -31.21
CA LYS A 150 1.30 19.78 -31.10
C LYS A 150 2.22 20.95 -30.77
N ASN A 151 2.66 21.04 -29.51
CA ASN A 151 3.79 21.87 -29.16
C ASN A 151 5.02 21.16 -29.70
N ASP A 152 5.59 21.71 -30.77
CA ASP A 152 6.90 21.35 -31.28
C ASP A 152 7.94 21.76 -30.22
N PHE A 153 8.18 20.87 -29.26
CA PHE A 153 9.27 21.00 -28.31
C PHE A 153 10.56 20.58 -29.02
N LYS A 154 11.28 21.56 -29.56
CA LYS A 154 12.59 21.37 -30.19
C LYS A 154 13.62 21.09 -29.08
N VAL A 155 13.80 19.80 -28.75
CA VAL A 155 14.95 19.35 -27.94
C VAL A 155 16.17 19.33 -28.84
N GLU A 156 17.11 20.25 -28.64
CA GLU A 156 18.45 20.18 -29.22
C GLU A 156 19.28 19.17 -28.41
N THR A 157 19.14 17.88 -28.73
CA THR A 157 20.07 16.84 -28.29
C THR A 157 21.24 16.76 -29.27
N GLY A 158 22.46 16.82 -28.72
CA GLY A 158 23.73 16.73 -29.44
C GLY A 158 23.87 15.51 -30.35
N LEU A 159 24.67 15.70 -31.41
CA LEU A 159 24.78 14.89 -32.62
C LEU A 159 25.36 13.47 -32.47
N GLU A 160 25.59 12.95 -31.26
CA GLU A 160 26.26 11.64 -31.08
C GLU A 160 25.34 10.47 -30.70
N SER A 161 24.07 10.70 -30.37
CA SER A 161 23.19 9.62 -29.86
C SER A 161 22.21 9.03 -30.89
N GLN A 162 22.13 9.56 -32.12
CA GLN A 162 21.15 9.09 -33.13
C GLN A 162 21.59 7.87 -33.96
N LYS A 163 22.81 7.36 -33.80
CA LYS A 163 23.28 6.22 -34.60
C LYS A 163 22.96 4.85 -33.98
N ILE A 164 22.69 4.77 -32.68
CA ILE A 164 22.49 3.48 -31.99
C ILE A 164 21.02 3.06 -31.93
N GLN A 165 20.05 3.98 -32.01
CA GLN A 165 18.62 3.64 -31.94
C GLN A 165 17.97 3.22 -33.28
N ARG A 166 18.67 3.31 -34.41
CA ARG A 166 18.10 2.92 -35.72
C ARG A 166 18.35 1.46 -36.13
N GLU A 167 19.18 0.71 -35.40
CA GLU A 167 19.43 -0.72 -35.71
C GLU A 167 18.59 -1.72 -34.89
N ALA A 168 17.92 -1.29 -33.81
CA ALA A 168 17.17 -2.21 -32.94
C ALA A 168 15.70 -2.45 -33.31
N ASN A 169 15.13 -1.71 -34.28
CA ASN A 169 13.68 -1.76 -34.60
C ASN A 169 13.34 -2.50 -35.90
N ARG A 170 14.20 -3.42 -36.37
CA ARG A 170 13.96 -4.21 -37.59
C ARG A 170 13.40 -5.62 -37.30
N GLY A 171 12.48 -5.71 -36.35
CA GLY A 171 11.74 -6.93 -36.01
C GLY A 171 10.27 -6.82 -36.39
N THR A 172 9.84 -7.71 -37.30
CA THR A 172 8.50 -7.91 -37.86
C THR A 172 7.32 -7.81 -36.88
N VAL A 173 6.43 -6.83 -37.10
CA VAL A 173 5.10 -6.80 -36.49
C VAL A 173 4.15 -7.63 -37.36
N LYS A 174 3.61 -8.72 -36.81
CA LYS A 174 2.47 -9.44 -37.40
C LYS A 174 1.20 -8.64 -37.12
N GLU A 175 0.51 -8.32 -38.20
CA GLU A 175 -0.80 -7.69 -38.24
C GLU A 175 -1.85 -8.57 -37.54
N ILE A 176 -2.35 -8.12 -36.38
CA ILE A 176 -3.53 -8.71 -35.73
C ILE A 176 -4.72 -7.85 -36.15
N VAL A 177 -5.54 -8.41 -37.04
CA VAL A 177 -6.84 -7.86 -37.44
C VAL A 177 -7.82 -8.12 -36.30
N VAL A 178 -8.24 -7.07 -35.60
CA VAL A 178 -9.33 -7.12 -34.63
C VAL A 178 -10.64 -6.81 -35.37
N PRO A 179 -11.65 -7.70 -35.36
CA PRO A 179 -12.93 -7.41 -36.00
C PRO A 179 -13.74 -6.37 -35.21
N GLU A 180 -14.34 -5.47 -35.96
CA GLU A 180 -15.16 -4.34 -35.55
C GLU A 180 -16.49 -4.83 -34.94
N THR A 181 -16.63 -4.72 -33.61
CA THR A 181 -17.92 -4.94 -32.93
C THR A 181 -18.80 -3.71 -33.08
N GLN A 182 -19.82 -3.82 -33.93
CA GLN A 182 -20.93 -2.87 -34.03
C GLN A 182 -21.74 -2.85 -32.72
N VAL A 183 -21.72 -1.70 -32.03
CA VAL A 183 -22.65 -1.42 -30.94
C VAL A 183 -23.92 -0.82 -31.54
N VAL A 184 -24.97 -1.62 -31.64
CA VAL A 184 -26.32 -1.16 -31.98
C VAL A 184 -26.92 -0.49 -30.74
N GLY A 185 -27.04 0.84 -30.80
CA GLY A 185 -27.76 1.62 -29.78
C GLY A 185 -29.24 1.26 -29.79
N ARG A 186 -29.73 0.68 -28.70
CA ARG A 186 -31.16 0.46 -28.47
C ARG A 186 -31.74 1.66 -27.72
N ALA A 187 -32.63 2.37 -28.40
CA ALA A 187 -33.37 3.52 -27.89
C ALA A 187 -34.23 3.15 -26.67
N GLY A 188 -34.41 4.15 -25.81
CA GLY A 188 -34.90 4.02 -24.44
C GLY A 188 -36.26 3.36 -24.24
N GLN A 189 -36.35 2.66 -23.10
CA GLN A 189 -37.58 2.35 -22.42
C GLN A 189 -37.46 2.89 -20.99
N ASN A 190 -38.49 3.65 -20.59
CA ASN A 190 -38.62 4.28 -19.29
C ASN A 190 -38.57 3.24 -18.17
N ILE A 191 -37.86 3.57 -17.10
CA ILE A 191 -37.68 2.71 -15.93
C ILE A 191 -38.90 2.72 -15.00
N ASP A 192 -39.86 3.61 -15.24
CA ASP A 192 -41.08 3.79 -14.43
C ASP A 192 -42.13 2.68 -14.62
N ASP A 193 -41.97 1.79 -15.62
CA ASP A 193 -42.92 0.69 -15.89
C ASP A 193 -42.53 -0.65 -15.23
N VAL A 194 -41.41 -0.73 -14.49
CA VAL A 194 -40.90 -2.01 -13.95
C VAL A 194 -41.38 -2.30 -12.51
N PHE A 195 -41.86 -1.30 -11.76
CA PHE A 195 -42.28 -1.51 -10.36
C PHE A 195 -43.52 -0.68 -9.95
N PRO A 196 -44.74 -1.10 -10.31
CA PRO A 196 -45.97 -0.42 -9.89
C PRO A 196 -46.29 -0.56 -8.38
N ASP A 197 -45.59 -1.42 -7.63
CA ASP A 197 -45.93 -1.75 -6.24
C ASP A 197 -45.03 -1.09 -5.17
N ALA A 198 -44.11 -0.20 -5.54
CA ALA A 198 -43.23 0.46 -4.57
C ALA A 198 -43.88 1.65 -3.82
N ALA A 199 -45.16 1.93 -4.08
CA ALA A 199 -45.89 3.07 -3.51
C ALA A 199 -47.04 2.63 -2.59
N SER A 200 -46.82 1.69 -1.67
CA SER A 200 -47.78 1.46 -0.57
C SER A 200 -47.19 0.64 0.57
N SER A 201 -46.78 1.30 1.65
CA SER A 201 -46.92 0.82 3.04
C SER A 201 -46.19 1.77 3.99
N GLY A 202 -46.73 2.98 4.12
CA GLY A 202 -46.53 3.76 5.33
C GLY A 202 -47.46 3.22 6.41
N ASP A 203 -47.03 2.19 7.13
CA ASP A 203 -47.66 1.79 8.39
C ASP A 203 -46.60 1.55 9.46
N HIS A 204 -46.72 2.35 10.51
CA HIS A 204 -45.92 2.34 11.72
C HIS A 204 -45.87 0.95 12.37
N TYR A 205 -44.70 0.32 12.39
CA TYR A 205 -44.41 -0.73 13.34
C TYR A 205 -43.89 -0.11 14.65
N PRO A 206 -44.59 -0.26 15.79
CA PRO A 206 -44.04 0.11 17.08
C PRO A 206 -42.92 -0.88 17.44
N LEU A 207 -41.72 -0.34 17.66
CA LEU A 207 -40.58 -1.09 18.20
C LEU A 207 -40.94 -1.64 19.60
N PRO A 208 -40.69 -2.93 19.89
CA PRO A 208 -40.84 -3.46 21.23
C PRO A 208 -39.78 -2.84 22.15
N LYS A 209 -40.24 -2.29 23.28
CA LYS A 209 -39.35 -1.88 24.39
C LYS A 209 -38.77 -3.15 25.00
N VAL A 210 -37.47 -3.37 24.79
CA VAL A 210 -36.72 -4.41 25.49
C VAL A 210 -36.43 -3.88 26.90
N THR A 211 -36.99 -4.54 27.90
CA THR A 211 -36.68 -4.32 29.31
C THR A 211 -35.50 -5.21 29.68
N ASP A 212 -34.42 -4.60 30.14
CA ASP A 212 -33.19 -5.25 30.56
C ASP A 212 -33.39 -5.98 31.90
N GLU A 213 -33.82 -7.23 31.85
CA GLU A 213 -33.76 -8.14 33.02
C GLU A 213 -33.94 -9.60 32.55
N GLU A 214 -32.97 -10.15 31.81
CA GLU A 214 -32.90 -11.62 31.68
C GLU A 214 -31.46 -12.15 31.60
N THR A 215 -31.04 -12.63 32.77
CA THR A 215 -29.83 -13.33 33.10
C THR A 215 -29.73 -14.71 32.43
N GLY A 216 -28.57 -15.02 31.83
CA GLY A 216 -28.05 -16.39 31.68
C GLY A 216 -28.63 -17.26 30.55
N GLU A 217 -29.94 -17.27 30.31
CA GLU A 217 -30.58 -18.25 29.42
C GLU A 217 -30.42 -17.90 27.91
N SER A 218 -30.23 -16.62 27.57
CA SER A 218 -30.03 -16.18 26.18
C SER A 218 -28.68 -16.62 25.56
N ARG A 219 -27.64 -16.89 26.36
CA ARG A 219 -26.34 -17.35 25.84
C ARG A 219 -26.39 -18.82 25.36
N GLU A 220 -27.17 -19.67 26.02
CA GLU A 220 -27.38 -21.05 25.58
C GLU A 220 -28.27 -21.11 24.32
N ALA A 221 -29.25 -20.21 24.21
CA ALA A 221 -30.08 -20.11 23.00
C ALA A 221 -29.26 -19.63 21.78
N ALA A 222 -28.38 -18.65 21.95
CA ALA A 222 -27.53 -18.13 20.87
C ALA A 222 -26.50 -19.17 20.38
N THR A 223 -25.92 -19.96 21.30
CA THR A 223 -24.98 -21.03 20.95
C THR A 223 -25.67 -22.21 20.26
N ARG A 224 -26.91 -22.56 20.64
CA ARG A 224 -27.73 -23.54 19.92
C ARG A 224 -28.05 -23.08 18.49
N LEU A 225 -28.45 -21.83 18.30
CA LEU A 225 -28.78 -21.28 16.98
C LEU A 225 -27.56 -21.28 16.04
N ALA A 226 -26.37 -20.96 16.56
CA ALA A 226 -25.12 -21.00 15.80
C ALA A 226 -24.72 -22.43 15.38
N ALA A 227 -24.87 -23.41 16.29
CA ALA A 227 -24.61 -24.81 15.99
C ALA A 227 -25.58 -25.37 14.94
N GLU A 228 -26.84 -24.96 14.98
CA GLU A 228 -27.87 -25.39 14.03
C GLU A 228 -27.66 -24.80 12.62
N ARG A 229 -27.25 -23.53 12.53
CA ARG A 229 -26.83 -22.92 11.26
C ARG A 229 -25.60 -23.60 10.64
N ARG A 230 -24.64 -24.04 11.46
CA ARG A 230 -23.47 -24.79 10.98
C ARG A 230 -23.86 -26.16 10.42
N ARG A 231 -24.80 -26.87 11.08
CA ARG A 231 -25.37 -28.12 10.56
C ARG A 231 -26.08 -27.93 9.22
N GLN A 232 -26.87 -26.87 9.08
CA GLN A 232 -27.53 -26.56 7.80
C GLN A 232 -26.51 -26.32 6.67
N ARG A 233 -25.44 -25.55 6.93
CA ARG A 233 -24.39 -25.29 5.94
C ARG A 233 -23.67 -26.57 5.46
N ILE A 234 -23.41 -27.52 6.37
CA ILE A 234 -22.78 -28.81 6.02
C ILE A 234 -23.74 -29.67 5.18
N LEU A 235 -25.03 -29.66 5.51
CA LEU A 235 -26.07 -30.36 4.73
C LEU A 235 -26.24 -29.77 3.32
N GLU A 236 -26.23 -28.44 3.19
CA GLU A 236 -26.29 -27.76 1.89
C GLU A 236 -25.04 -27.99 1.04
N ALA A 237 -23.88 -28.18 1.68
CA ALA A 237 -22.62 -28.52 1.01
C ALA A 237 -22.50 -30.01 0.60
N GLY A 238 -23.53 -30.81 0.85
CA GLY A 238 -23.54 -32.25 0.53
C GLY A 238 -22.74 -33.13 1.49
N GLY A 239 -22.38 -32.61 2.67
CA GLY A 239 -21.72 -33.37 3.74
C GLY A 239 -22.68 -34.41 4.34
N THR A 240 -22.16 -35.59 4.66
CA THR A 240 -22.99 -36.67 5.23
C THR A 240 -23.11 -36.50 6.75
N PRO A 241 -24.27 -36.80 7.37
CA PRO A 241 -24.47 -36.63 8.82
C PRO A 241 -23.50 -37.40 9.72
N GLU A 242 -22.80 -38.40 9.19
CA GLU A 242 -21.78 -39.18 9.92
C GLU A 242 -20.49 -38.38 10.18
N GLU A 243 -20.14 -37.39 9.34
CA GLU A 243 -18.96 -36.51 9.58
C GLU A 243 -19.15 -35.57 10.78
N ILE A 244 -20.36 -35.47 11.34
CA ILE A 244 -20.70 -34.58 12.46
C ILE A 244 -20.57 -35.31 13.82
N GLN A 245 -20.39 -36.64 13.85
CA GLN A 245 -20.33 -37.42 15.10
C GLN A 245 -18.92 -37.68 15.63
N ASP A 246 -17.85 -37.46 14.86
CA ASP A 246 -16.49 -37.83 15.27
C ASP A 246 -15.64 -36.70 15.91
N GLU A 247 -16.12 -35.46 15.95
CA GLU A 247 -15.50 -34.42 16.78
C GLU A 247 -16.14 -34.38 18.17
N GLY A 248 -15.93 -35.45 18.92
CA GLY A 248 -16.18 -35.51 20.34
C GLY A 248 -15.29 -34.52 21.10
N TRP A 249 -15.75 -33.29 21.26
CA TRP A 249 -15.20 -32.35 22.23
C TRP A 249 -15.56 -32.83 23.65
N VAL A 250 -14.83 -33.83 24.13
CA VAL A 250 -14.90 -34.28 25.52
C VAL A 250 -14.02 -33.34 26.33
N GLY A 251 -14.63 -32.34 26.95
CA GLY A 251 -14.02 -31.58 28.02
C GLY A 251 -13.66 -32.50 29.19
N LYS A 252 -12.43 -33.02 29.18
CA LYS A 252 -11.78 -33.61 30.36
C LYS A 252 -10.43 -32.94 30.54
N ALA A 253 -10.32 -32.19 31.63
CA ALA A 253 -9.05 -31.82 32.21
C ALA A 253 -8.25 -33.09 32.50
N ALA A 254 -7.28 -33.39 31.65
CA ALA A 254 -6.32 -34.48 31.82
C ALA A 254 -4.94 -33.94 31.51
N ILE A 255 -4.08 -34.00 32.52
CA ILE A 255 -2.64 -33.75 32.46
C ILE A 255 -2.03 -34.67 31.39
N PRO A 256 -1.30 -34.18 30.38
CA PRO A 256 -0.57 -35.06 29.47
C PRO A 256 0.85 -35.26 30.00
N GLU A 257 1.06 -36.41 30.62
CA GLU A 257 2.37 -37.07 30.62
C GLU A 257 2.73 -37.48 29.18
N GLU A 258 3.97 -37.18 28.82
CA GLU A 258 4.84 -37.85 27.84
C GLU A 258 4.16 -38.63 26.70
N ARG A 259 3.95 -37.96 25.56
CA ARG A 259 4.00 -38.62 24.24
C ARG A 259 5.32 -38.32 23.55
N LYS A 260 6.25 -39.27 23.73
CA LYS A 260 7.25 -39.62 22.72
C LYS A 260 6.49 -40.20 21.51
N ASP A 261 6.70 -39.56 20.37
CA ASP A 261 6.73 -40.10 19.00
C ASP A 261 6.45 -38.95 18.02
N SER A 262 7.30 -37.91 18.10
CA SER A 262 7.46 -36.89 17.06
C SER A 262 8.38 -37.46 15.99
N ALA A 263 7.82 -38.35 15.17
CA ALA A 263 8.45 -38.84 13.95
C ALA A 263 7.98 -37.94 12.78
N GLU A 264 8.94 -37.20 12.23
CA GLU A 264 9.06 -36.92 10.80
C GLU A 264 7.92 -36.16 10.09
N GLU A 265 7.64 -34.92 10.51
CA GLU A 265 7.59 -33.85 9.50
C GLU A 265 8.98 -33.24 9.46
N ALA A 266 9.88 -33.89 8.72
CA ALA A 266 11.06 -33.20 8.23
C ALA A 266 10.52 -32.11 7.30
N GLU A 267 10.35 -30.89 7.82
CA GLU A 267 10.27 -29.71 6.97
C GLU A 267 11.41 -29.86 5.97
N GLU A 268 11.08 -30.07 4.69
CA GLU A 268 12.04 -30.18 3.60
C GLU A 268 12.82 -28.88 3.60
N SER A 269 13.92 -28.89 4.34
CA SER A 269 14.73 -27.72 4.52
C SER A 269 15.41 -27.46 3.19
N ASP A 270 15.10 -26.33 2.56
CA ASP A 270 15.59 -25.92 1.24
C ASP A 270 17.09 -25.53 1.29
N PHE A 271 17.94 -26.38 1.87
CA PHE A 271 19.37 -26.20 1.86
C PHE A 271 19.94 -26.66 0.53
N ILE A 272 20.61 -25.75 -0.18
CA ILE A 272 21.41 -26.07 -1.36
C ILE A 272 22.88 -25.99 -0.98
N ARG A 273 23.64 -27.04 -1.31
CA ARG A 273 25.09 -27.04 -1.14
C ARG A 273 25.77 -26.32 -2.32
N THR A 274 26.53 -25.27 -2.04
CA THR A 274 27.27 -24.50 -3.06
C THR A 274 28.52 -25.25 -3.54
N ASP A 275 29.13 -24.79 -4.65
CA ASP A 275 30.39 -25.33 -5.19
C ASP A 275 31.59 -25.16 -4.22
N VAL A 276 31.53 -24.18 -3.32
CA VAL A 276 32.51 -23.95 -2.25
C VAL A 276 32.23 -24.84 -1.02
N GLY A 277 31.18 -25.66 -1.06
CA GLY A 277 30.85 -26.63 -0.01
C GLY A 277 30.10 -26.04 1.19
N ILE A 278 29.45 -24.89 1.02
CA ILE A 278 28.63 -24.24 2.04
C ILE A 278 27.18 -24.67 1.85
N ASP A 279 26.51 -25.03 2.95
CA ASP A 279 25.08 -25.30 2.94
C ASP A 279 24.32 -23.96 3.06
N TRP A 280 23.61 -23.60 1.98
CA TRP A 280 22.91 -22.32 1.85
C TRP A 280 21.40 -22.50 2.00
N ASP A 281 20.83 -21.84 3.01
CA ASP A 281 19.42 -21.90 3.37
C ASP A 281 18.56 -20.99 2.46
N LEU A 282 17.68 -21.60 1.66
CA LEU A 282 16.72 -20.86 0.84
C LEU A 282 15.39 -20.58 1.52
N SER A 283 15.12 -21.06 2.75
CA SER A 283 13.84 -20.82 3.41
C SER A 283 13.53 -19.34 3.73
N PRO A 284 14.51 -18.47 4.05
CA PRO A 284 14.20 -17.06 4.32
C PRO A 284 13.79 -16.28 3.08
N HIS A 285 12.99 -15.21 3.28
CA HIS A 285 12.65 -14.24 2.22
C HIS A 285 13.92 -13.68 1.54
N TRP A 286 13.91 -13.53 0.22
CA TRP A 286 15.08 -13.19 -0.61
C TRP A 286 15.91 -12.00 -0.10
N ARG A 287 15.27 -10.91 0.35
CA ARG A 287 15.98 -9.75 0.95
C ARG A 287 16.79 -10.11 2.19
N LYS A 288 16.26 -10.99 3.03
CA LYS A 288 16.97 -11.48 4.23
C LYS A 288 18.14 -12.36 3.84
N ARG A 289 17.97 -13.24 2.83
CA ARG A 289 19.06 -14.08 2.29
C ARG A 289 20.20 -13.22 1.75
N ALA A 290 19.87 -12.22 0.92
CA ALA A 290 20.86 -11.27 0.39
C ALA A 290 21.63 -10.55 1.51
N LYS A 291 20.92 -10.03 2.51
CA LYS A 291 21.55 -9.36 3.66
C LYS A 291 22.44 -10.32 4.46
N LEU A 292 21.97 -11.54 4.73
CA LEU A 292 22.70 -12.56 5.48
C LEU A 292 23.94 -13.04 4.73
N ALA A 293 23.89 -13.13 3.39
CA ALA A 293 25.03 -13.42 2.54
C ALA A 293 26.11 -12.34 2.68
N CYS A 294 25.73 -11.05 2.53
CA CYS A 294 26.66 -9.94 2.67
C CYS A 294 27.25 -9.82 4.09
N GLU A 295 26.44 -10.04 5.13
CA GLU A 295 26.89 -9.96 6.53
C GLU A 295 27.83 -11.09 6.92
N ARG A 296 27.53 -12.34 6.53
CA ARG A 296 28.35 -13.50 6.91
C ARG A 296 29.56 -13.73 6.02
N TYR A 297 29.42 -13.44 4.72
CA TYR A 297 30.41 -13.79 3.71
C TYR A 297 30.97 -12.56 2.97
N GLY A 298 30.69 -11.34 3.46
CA GLY A 298 31.18 -10.09 2.87
C GLY A 298 32.71 -9.98 2.76
N SER A 299 33.47 -10.80 3.48
CA SER A 299 34.93 -10.85 3.40
C SER A 299 35.45 -11.75 2.27
N SER A 300 34.63 -12.60 1.65
CA SER A 300 35.07 -13.58 0.65
C SER A 300 34.23 -13.50 -0.62
N ASP A 301 34.79 -12.84 -1.64
CA ASP A 301 34.14 -12.67 -2.94
C ASP A 301 33.81 -14.02 -3.60
N GLN A 302 34.66 -15.03 -3.44
CA GLN A 302 34.44 -16.38 -3.98
C GLN A 302 33.17 -17.04 -3.43
N ILE A 303 32.90 -16.89 -2.13
CA ILE A 303 31.68 -17.43 -1.52
C ILE A 303 30.46 -16.66 -2.02
N LEU A 304 30.53 -15.34 -2.11
CA LEU A 304 29.43 -14.54 -2.64
C LEU A 304 29.11 -14.89 -4.09
N GLU A 305 30.13 -15.10 -4.93
CA GLU A 305 29.96 -15.59 -6.30
C GLU A 305 29.31 -16.97 -6.36
N SER A 306 29.67 -17.88 -5.45
CA SER A 306 29.01 -19.19 -5.35
C SER A 306 27.52 -19.10 -5.02
N ILE A 307 27.17 -18.21 -4.09
CA ILE A 307 25.78 -17.96 -3.67
C ILE A 307 25.00 -17.34 -4.85
N ILE A 308 25.59 -16.40 -5.58
CA ILE A 308 24.96 -15.78 -6.76
C ILE A 308 24.57 -16.83 -7.82
N LYS A 309 25.36 -17.91 -7.99
CA LYS A 309 25.06 -18.96 -8.99
C LYS A 309 23.82 -19.80 -8.66
N VAL A 310 23.53 -20.01 -7.38
CA VAL A 310 22.40 -20.85 -6.92
C VAL A 310 21.14 -20.04 -6.60
N GLU A 311 21.26 -18.72 -6.55
CA GLU A 311 20.20 -17.81 -6.12
C GLU A 311 19.39 -17.18 -7.26
N GLN A 312 18.26 -16.58 -6.88
CA GLN A 312 17.45 -15.78 -7.81
C GLN A 312 18.16 -14.46 -8.18
N GLU A 313 17.84 -13.93 -9.37
CA GLU A 313 18.45 -12.70 -9.91
C GLU A 313 18.35 -11.51 -8.96
N GLY A 314 17.24 -11.37 -8.21
CA GLY A 314 17.07 -10.29 -7.23
C GLY A 314 18.06 -10.34 -6.07
N VAL A 315 18.39 -11.54 -5.57
CA VAL A 315 19.45 -11.73 -4.56
C VAL A 315 20.82 -11.47 -5.18
N GLY A 316 21.04 -11.99 -6.39
CA GLY A 316 22.29 -11.82 -7.12
C GLY A 316 22.64 -10.35 -7.38
N ASN A 317 21.67 -9.53 -7.79
CA ASN A 317 21.87 -8.10 -8.04
C ASN A 317 22.25 -7.35 -6.76
N PHE A 318 21.59 -7.65 -5.64
CA PHE A 318 21.90 -7.02 -4.35
C PHE A 318 23.33 -7.36 -3.88
N ILE A 319 23.74 -8.62 -4.03
CA ILE A 319 25.10 -9.05 -3.65
C ILE A 319 26.16 -8.39 -4.55
N ARG A 320 25.90 -8.28 -5.86
CA ARG A 320 26.82 -7.57 -6.79
C ARG A 320 27.00 -6.10 -6.43
N GLU A 321 25.90 -5.40 -6.15
CA GLU A 321 25.94 -3.99 -5.71
C GLU A 321 26.75 -3.84 -4.41
N PHE A 322 26.61 -4.80 -3.47
CA PHE A 322 27.41 -4.84 -2.26
C PHE A 322 28.91 -5.02 -2.54
N ILE A 323 29.29 -5.93 -3.44
CA ILE A 323 30.69 -6.16 -3.84
C ILE A 323 31.26 -4.90 -4.53
N GLU A 324 30.50 -4.27 -5.43
CA GLU A 324 30.93 -3.03 -6.10
C GLU A 324 31.14 -1.89 -5.12
N ARG A 325 30.22 -1.69 -4.17
CA ARG A 325 30.37 -0.66 -3.14
C ARG A 325 31.60 -0.91 -2.26
N LYS A 326 31.85 -2.16 -1.87
CA LYS A 326 33.02 -2.54 -1.07
C LYS A 326 34.32 -2.25 -1.83
N LYS A 327 34.37 -2.55 -3.14
CA LYS A 327 35.53 -2.23 -3.99
C LYS A 327 35.76 -0.72 -4.08
N LEU A 328 34.70 0.07 -4.21
CA LEU A 328 34.79 1.53 -4.20
C LEU A 328 35.32 2.07 -2.86
N GLU A 329 34.86 1.50 -1.74
CA GLU A 329 35.34 1.85 -0.40
C GLU A 329 36.83 1.50 -0.22
N GLU A 330 37.25 0.31 -0.65
CA GLU A 330 38.65 -0.12 -0.63
C GLU A 330 39.54 0.76 -1.53
N GLU A 331 39.09 1.12 -2.73
CA GLU A 331 39.81 2.04 -3.62
C GLU A 331 39.96 3.43 -3.00
N SER A 332 38.91 3.94 -2.35
CA SER A 332 38.95 5.25 -1.68
C SER A 332 39.85 5.27 -0.44
N ALA A 333 40.00 4.14 0.25
CA ALA A 333 40.84 4.03 1.43
C ALA A 333 42.34 3.98 1.09
N VAL A 334 42.69 3.55 -0.12
CA VAL A 334 44.09 3.54 -0.59
C VAL A 334 44.53 4.92 -1.09
N GLU A 335 43.58 5.80 -1.42
CA GLU A 335 43.85 7.16 -1.91
C GLU A 335 43.85 8.22 -0.80
N GLU A 336 43.98 7.83 0.48
CA GLU A 336 44.53 8.78 1.45
C GLU A 336 46.00 8.97 1.09
N PRO A 337 46.40 10.12 0.50
CA PRO A 337 47.81 10.35 0.23
C PRO A 337 48.53 10.19 1.56
N GLU A 338 49.63 9.43 1.58
CA GLU A 338 50.64 9.63 2.61
C GLU A 338 50.93 11.12 2.60
N VAL A 339 50.29 11.84 3.52
CA VAL A 339 50.67 13.19 3.87
C VAL A 339 52.05 12.94 4.44
N GLU A 340 53.07 13.11 3.59
CA GLU A 340 54.45 13.26 4.04
C GLU A 340 54.36 14.24 5.20
N GLU A 341 54.48 13.70 6.42
CA GLU A 341 54.52 14.52 7.61
C GLU A 341 55.62 15.52 7.30
N PRO A 342 55.31 16.83 7.23
CA PRO A 342 56.34 17.80 6.91
C PRO A 342 57.43 17.57 7.93
N GLU A 343 58.65 17.22 7.49
CA GLU A 343 59.80 17.06 8.35
C GLU A 343 59.85 18.31 9.23
N VAL A 344 59.38 18.18 10.46
CA VAL A 344 59.46 19.26 11.43
C VAL A 344 60.94 19.27 11.75
N GLU A 345 61.69 20.15 11.08
CA GLU A 345 63.05 20.49 11.49
C GLU A 345 62.97 20.72 12.99
N GLU A 346 63.55 19.78 13.75
CA GLU A 346 63.67 19.85 15.19
C GLU A 346 64.49 21.10 15.50
N THR A 347 63.81 22.24 15.65
CA THR A 347 64.42 23.41 16.24
C THR A 347 64.89 22.99 17.63
N PRO A 348 66.19 23.13 17.94
CA PRO A 348 66.72 22.67 19.21
C PRO A 348 65.99 23.41 20.32
N VAL A 349 65.26 22.66 21.15
CA VAL A 349 64.63 23.14 22.37
C VAL A 349 65.75 23.75 23.21
N GLY A 350 65.80 25.08 23.23
CA GLY A 350 66.64 25.82 24.16
C GLY A 350 66.27 25.37 25.56
N VAL A 351 67.20 24.68 26.21
CA VAL A 351 67.17 24.41 27.65
C VAL A 351 67.18 25.78 28.33
N VAL A 352 65.99 26.27 28.70
CA VAL A 352 65.88 27.39 29.62
C VAL A 352 66.04 26.78 31.00
N ASP A 353 67.24 26.91 31.56
CA ASP A 353 67.52 26.64 32.96
C ASP A 353 66.62 27.55 33.84
N GLU A 354 65.48 27.01 34.27
CA GLU A 354 64.62 27.58 35.32
C GLU A 354 65.13 27.22 36.73
N GLU A 355 66.46 27.16 36.91
CA GLU A 355 67.10 27.14 38.23
C GLU A 355 67.55 28.56 38.61
N GLN A 356 66.60 29.42 38.98
CA GLN A 356 66.82 30.45 39.99
C GLN A 356 65.51 31.18 40.34
N GLU A 357 65.35 31.43 41.64
CA GLU A 357 64.35 32.32 42.25
C GLU A 357 63.17 31.66 42.99
N ILE A 358 63.50 30.77 43.94
CA ILE A 358 62.74 30.68 45.20
C ILE A 358 63.75 30.67 46.36
N VAL A 359 64.22 31.85 46.73
CA VAL A 359 64.80 32.11 48.06
C VAL A 359 63.93 33.19 48.69
N GLU A 360 63.71 33.06 50.00
CA GLU A 360 63.26 34.13 50.90
C GLU A 360 61.74 34.37 51.01
N ALA A 361 61.07 33.55 51.83
CA ALA A 361 60.14 34.04 52.85
C ALA A 361 59.55 32.86 53.64
N LEU A 362 60.16 32.50 54.78
CA LEU A 362 59.49 31.85 55.92
C LEU A 362 60.46 31.73 57.10
N ASP A 363 60.75 32.87 57.73
CA ASP A 363 61.18 32.90 59.14
C ASP A 363 60.90 34.30 59.70
N SER A 364 59.70 34.51 60.25
CA SER A 364 59.32 35.56 61.22
C SER A 364 57.93 35.30 61.79
#